data_AF-A0A7W1SQZ4-F1
#
_entry.id   AF-A0A7W1SQZ4-F1
#
_cell.length_a   1.000
_cell.length_b   1.000
_cell.length_c   1.000
_cell.angle_alpha   90.00
_cell.angle_beta   90.00
_cell.angle_gamma   90.00
#
_symmetry.space_group_name_H-M   'P 1'
#
loop_
_entity.id
_entity.type
_entity.pdbx_description
1 polymer ?
#
loop_
_entity_poly.entity_id
_entity_poly.type
_entity_poly.pdbx_seq_one_letter_code
_entity_poly.pdbx_strand_id
1 'polypeptide(L)'
;MNSVLRVLLLAILSCAFTLQVENLFGQCTADVPSFNVNLTGSPAGVWQSPQVTRVGNCCSTTHPDRCVKFVVTLDPGAEAIKFEVVSGALPGGALFYQVNCGPLTTVGVPLCLSGVGPHVVTFCKPGNNNNVYAITSIPAPTAPTSIAVNDGCTGTLTAAGFQPATVTWNSISPGLPGQYNNYLSCASGCLTTNVTAQPGYPTSVTYQI
;
A
#
# COMPACT_ATOMS: atom_id res chain seq x y z
N MET A 1 35.66 -21.48 -39.07
CA MET A 1 34.39 -20.71 -39.02
C MET A 1 34.73 -19.24 -39.29
N ASN A 2 34.31 -18.72 -40.44
CA ASN A 2 34.74 -17.41 -40.97
C ASN A 2 34.41 -16.28 -39.98
N SER A 3 35.33 -15.33 -39.76
CA SER A 3 35.12 -14.20 -38.84
C SER A 3 33.87 -13.37 -39.18
N VAL A 4 33.50 -13.30 -40.46
CA VAL A 4 32.26 -12.66 -40.91
C VAL A 4 31.00 -13.37 -40.38
N LEU A 5 31.02 -14.71 -40.33
CA LEU A 5 29.90 -15.51 -39.82
C LEU A 5 29.72 -15.36 -38.31
N ARG A 6 30.83 -15.18 -37.56
CA ARG A 6 30.78 -14.90 -36.11
C ARG A 6 30.21 -13.51 -35.81
N VAL A 7 30.59 -12.49 -36.59
CA VAL A 7 30.07 -11.12 -36.43
C VAL A 7 28.58 -11.04 -36.77
N LEU A 8 28.12 -11.74 -37.82
CA LEU A 8 26.69 -11.82 -38.15
C LEU A 8 25.87 -12.54 -37.05
N LEU A 9 26.38 -13.66 -36.52
CA LEU A 9 25.71 -14.37 -35.42
C LEU A 9 25.61 -13.53 -34.15
N LEU A 10 26.66 -12.77 -33.80
CA LEU A 10 26.64 -11.86 -32.65
C LEU A 10 25.66 -10.68 -32.86
N ALA A 11 25.58 -10.13 -34.07
CA ALA A 11 24.65 -9.04 -34.39
C ALA A 11 23.17 -9.48 -34.37
N ILE A 12 22.88 -10.71 -34.82
CA ILE A 12 21.52 -11.29 -34.76
C ILE A 12 21.14 -11.62 -33.31
N LEU A 13 22.08 -12.11 -32.50
CA LEU A 13 21.85 -12.41 -31.09
C LEU A 13 21.66 -11.13 -30.24
N SER A 14 22.33 -10.03 -30.58
CA SER A 14 22.11 -8.72 -29.93
C SER A 14 20.83 -8.02 -30.37
N CYS A 15 20.34 -8.26 -31.59
CA CYS A 15 19.08 -7.69 -32.09
C CYS A 15 17.84 -8.42 -31.55
N ALA A 16 18.00 -9.68 -31.13
CA ALA A 16 16.93 -10.47 -30.50
C ALA A 16 16.71 -10.13 -29.01
N PHE A 17 17.60 -9.35 -28.39
CA PHE A 17 17.51 -9.00 -26.95
C PHE A 17 16.80 -7.66 -26.67
N THR A 18 16.28 -7.00 -27.70
CA THR A 18 15.56 -5.72 -27.55
C THR A 18 14.16 -5.83 -28.13
N LEU A 19 13.21 -6.45 -27.40
CA LEU A 19 11.76 -6.27 -27.54
C LEU A 19 11.01 -7.08 -26.46
N GLN A 20 11.26 -6.78 -25.19
CA GLN A 20 10.29 -7.05 -24.11
C GLN A 20 10.14 -5.79 -23.28
N VAL A 21 9.60 -4.74 -23.89
CA VAL A 21 8.88 -3.73 -23.11
C VAL A 21 7.52 -4.35 -22.86
N GLU A 22 7.38 -5.07 -21.74
CA GLU A 22 6.03 -5.38 -21.28
C GLU A 22 5.32 -4.04 -21.08
N ASN A 23 4.21 -3.85 -21.80
CA ASN A 23 3.31 -2.75 -21.50
C ASN A 23 2.87 -2.97 -20.05
N LEU A 24 3.46 -2.24 -19.09
CA LEU A 24 3.05 -2.29 -17.68
C LEU A 24 1.54 -1.99 -17.50
N PHE A 25 0.87 -1.47 -18.54
CA PHE A 25 -0.56 -1.15 -18.58
C PHE A 25 -1.39 -2.01 -19.56
N GLY A 26 -0.77 -2.97 -20.25
CA GLY A 26 -1.41 -3.88 -21.22
C GLY A 26 -2.15 -5.06 -20.58
N GLN A 27 -2.37 -5.00 -19.26
CA GLN A 27 -2.97 -6.06 -18.44
C GLN A 27 -4.46 -6.32 -18.75
N CYS A 28 -5.05 -5.53 -19.65
CA CYS A 28 -6.49 -5.52 -19.95
C CYS A 28 -6.74 -5.37 -21.44
N THR A 29 -7.87 -5.87 -21.92
CA THR A 29 -8.38 -5.60 -23.26
C THR A 29 -8.74 -4.11 -23.43
N ALA A 30 -8.74 -3.62 -24.67
CA ALA A 30 -8.88 -2.19 -24.97
C ALA A 30 -10.26 -1.60 -24.63
N ASP A 31 -11.27 -2.45 -24.48
CA ASP A 31 -12.65 -2.10 -24.13
C ASP A 31 -12.89 -1.98 -22.61
N VAL A 32 -11.91 -2.32 -21.77
CA VAL A 32 -12.02 -2.16 -20.32
C VAL A 32 -12.03 -0.67 -19.94
N PRO A 33 -13.07 -0.16 -19.25
CA PRO A 33 -13.08 1.20 -18.75
C PRO A 33 -11.92 1.45 -17.80
N SER A 34 -11.20 2.55 -18.02
CA SER A 34 -9.98 2.87 -17.29
C SER A 34 -10.04 4.28 -16.70
N PHE A 35 -9.68 4.42 -15.44
CA PHE A 35 -9.61 5.71 -14.75
C PHE A 35 -8.21 5.98 -14.21
N ASN A 36 -7.73 7.20 -14.38
CA ASN A 36 -6.51 7.66 -13.73
C ASN A 36 -6.89 8.23 -12.36
N VAL A 37 -6.35 7.63 -11.31
CA VAL A 37 -6.61 8.01 -9.92
C VAL A 37 -5.33 8.65 -9.39
N ASN A 38 -5.37 9.96 -9.16
CA ASN A 38 -4.22 10.70 -8.65
C ASN A 38 -4.52 11.19 -7.23
N LEU A 39 -3.80 10.64 -6.25
CA LEU A 39 -3.90 10.99 -4.82
C LEU A 39 -2.62 11.70 -4.33
N THR A 40 -1.77 12.19 -5.23
CA THR A 40 -0.56 12.96 -4.90
C THR A 40 -0.94 14.21 -4.08
N GLY A 41 -0.21 14.47 -3.00
CA GLY A 41 -0.49 15.55 -2.05
C GLY A 41 -1.62 15.21 -1.06
N SER A 42 -2.17 14.00 -1.09
CA SER A 42 -3.27 13.56 -0.24
C SER A 42 -3.05 12.13 0.27
N PRO A 43 -2.14 11.93 1.24
CA PRO A 43 -1.82 10.59 1.77
C PRO A 43 -3.02 9.87 2.42
N ALA A 44 -4.02 10.61 2.89
CA ALA A 44 -5.31 10.10 3.38
C ALA A 44 -6.49 10.39 2.43
N GLY A 45 -6.21 10.64 1.14
CA GLY A 45 -7.20 11.05 0.16
C GLY A 45 -8.14 9.92 -0.26
N VAL A 46 -9.33 10.30 -0.73
CA VAL A 46 -10.32 9.39 -1.30
C VAL A 46 -10.65 9.86 -2.71
N TRP A 47 -10.61 8.94 -3.67
CA TRP A 47 -11.11 9.15 -5.02
C TRP A 47 -12.33 8.27 -5.27
N GLN A 48 -13.32 8.79 -5.99
CA GLN A 48 -14.51 8.05 -6.40
C GLN A 48 -14.71 8.12 -7.92
N SER A 49 -15.12 7.01 -8.50
CA SER A 49 -15.45 6.93 -9.93
C SER A 49 -16.81 7.56 -10.24
N PRO A 50 -17.09 7.93 -11.51
CA PRO A 50 -18.47 8.02 -11.96
C PRO A 50 -19.13 6.63 -11.94
N GLN A 51 -20.45 6.58 -12.18
CA GLN A 51 -21.15 5.32 -12.40
C GLN A 51 -20.59 4.66 -13.66
N VAL A 52 -20.06 3.45 -13.52
CA VAL A 52 -19.43 2.72 -14.63
C VAL A 52 -19.88 1.26 -14.69
N THR A 53 -20.12 0.80 -15.90
CA THR A 53 -20.38 -0.60 -16.22
C THR A 53 -19.07 -1.29 -16.62
N ARG A 54 -18.80 -2.43 -16.01
CA ARG A 54 -17.62 -3.27 -16.34
C ARG A 54 -17.75 -3.89 -17.73
N VAL A 55 -16.66 -3.88 -18.49
CA VAL A 55 -16.54 -4.43 -19.85
C VAL A 55 -15.14 -5.02 -20.03
N GLY A 56 -14.95 -5.91 -21.01
CA GLY A 56 -13.65 -6.50 -21.31
C GLY A 56 -13.08 -7.37 -20.20
N ASN A 57 -11.82 -7.76 -20.36
CA ASN A 57 -11.11 -8.66 -19.46
C ASN A 57 -9.76 -8.09 -19.05
N CYS A 58 -9.32 -8.41 -17.84
CA CYS A 58 -7.99 -8.11 -17.31
C CYS A 58 -7.40 -9.37 -16.66
N CYS A 59 -6.08 -9.39 -16.48
CA CYS A 59 -5.39 -10.39 -15.66
C CYS A 59 -5.75 -11.85 -16.01
N SER A 60 -5.79 -12.16 -17.31
CA SER A 60 -6.15 -13.48 -17.87
C SER A 60 -7.57 -13.98 -17.58
N THR A 61 -8.43 -13.15 -17.01
CA THR A 61 -9.86 -13.49 -16.88
C THR A 61 -10.49 -13.72 -18.26
N THR A 62 -11.54 -14.53 -18.28
CA THR A 62 -12.33 -14.80 -19.48
C THR A 62 -13.81 -14.58 -19.20
N HIS A 63 -14.64 -14.57 -20.24
CA HIS A 63 -16.10 -14.60 -20.08
C HIS A 63 -16.51 -15.73 -19.11
N PRO A 64 -17.40 -15.51 -18.12
CA PRO A 64 -18.34 -14.39 -17.99
C PRO A 64 -17.84 -13.12 -17.29
N ASP A 65 -16.56 -13.07 -16.88
CA ASP A 65 -16.03 -11.91 -16.17
C ASP A 65 -15.97 -10.66 -17.06
N ARG A 66 -16.24 -9.53 -16.41
CA ARG A 66 -16.10 -8.19 -16.98
C ARG A 66 -15.35 -7.30 -15.99
N CYS A 67 -14.49 -6.43 -16.48
CA CYS A 67 -13.55 -5.69 -15.65
C CYS A 67 -13.74 -4.17 -15.67
N VAL A 68 -13.14 -3.51 -14.69
CA VAL A 68 -12.84 -2.08 -14.66
C VAL A 68 -11.41 -1.91 -14.14
N LYS A 69 -10.68 -0.92 -14.66
CA LYS A 69 -9.28 -0.65 -14.35
C LYS A 69 -9.11 0.74 -13.73
N PHE A 70 -8.25 0.83 -12.71
CA PHE A 70 -7.83 2.08 -12.10
C PHE A 70 -6.30 2.13 -12.12
N VAL A 71 -5.73 3.20 -12.66
CA VAL A 71 -4.29 3.47 -12.66
C VAL A 71 -4.04 4.47 -11.54
N VAL A 72 -3.55 3.98 -10.40
CA VAL A 72 -3.44 4.73 -9.16
C VAL A 72 -2.03 5.28 -8.98
N THR A 73 -1.93 6.58 -8.76
CA THR A 73 -0.73 7.27 -8.28
C THR A 73 -0.98 7.75 -6.85
N LEU A 74 -0.15 7.30 -5.92
CA LEU A 74 -0.25 7.62 -4.49
C LEU A 74 0.67 8.79 -4.11
N ASP A 75 0.33 9.44 -3.01
CA ASP A 75 1.25 10.34 -2.33
C ASP A 75 2.48 9.57 -1.80
N PRO A 76 3.69 10.16 -1.78
CA PRO A 76 4.88 9.52 -1.19
C PRO A 76 4.74 9.17 0.30
N GLY A 77 3.84 9.83 1.03
CA GLY A 77 3.52 9.53 2.42
C GLY A 77 2.40 8.50 2.62
N ALA A 78 1.95 7.82 1.57
CA ALA A 78 0.98 6.72 1.65
C ALA A 78 1.66 5.35 1.58
N GLU A 79 1.13 4.38 2.33
CA GLU A 79 1.67 3.01 2.41
C GLU A 79 0.66 1.96 1.95
N ALA A 80 -0.63 2.29 1.90
CA ALA A 80 -1.68 1.35 1.56
C ALA A 80 -2.85 1.98 0.83
N ILE A 81 -3.69 1.14 0.22
CA ILE A 81 -4.99 1.53 -0.33
C ILE A 81 -6.10 0.66 0.25
N LYS A 82 -7.33 1.18 0.21
CA LYS A 82 -8.56 0.40 0.40
C LYS A 82 -9.45 0.63 -0.82
N PHE A 83 -9.77 -0.46 -1.52
CA PHE A 83 -10.69 -0.44 -2.67
C PHE A 83 -12.09 -0.86 -2.23
N GLU A 84 -13.11 -0.11 -2.66
CA GLU A 84 -14.51 -0.31 -2.25
C GLU A 84 -15.49 -0.14 -3.41
N VAL A 85 -16.65 -0.81 -3.31
CA VAL A 85 -17.83 -0.53 -4.15
C VAL A 85 -18.80 0.28 -3.28
N VAL A 86 -18.96 1.56 -3.58
CA VAL A 86 -19.66 2.50 -2.68
C VAL A 86 -21.11 2.79 -3.10
N SER A 87 -21.48 2.48 -4.34
CA SER A 87 -22.88 2.53 -4.78
C SER A 87 -23.16 1.62 -5.98
N GLY A 88 -24.45 1.40 -6.27
CA GLY A 88 -24.93 0.52 -7.32
C GLY A 88 -25.41 -0.82 -6.78
N ALA A 89 -25.38 -1.85 -7.63
CA ALA A 89 -25.78 -3.20 -7.25
C ALA A 89 -24.59 -3.93 -6.61
N LEU A 90 -24.62 -4.01 -5.27
CA LEU A 90 -23.68 -4.81 -4.48
C LEU A 90 -23.80 -6.29 -4.88
N PRO A 91 -22.80 -6.86 -5.57
CA PRO A 91 -22.90 -8.23 -6.02
C PRO A 91 -22.86 -9.17 -4.82
N GLY A 92 -23.69 -10.21 -4.81
CA GLY A 92 -23.59 -11.27 -3.80
C GLY A 92 -22.24 -12.02 -3.87
N GLY A 93 -21.88 -12.64 -2.74
CA GLY A 93 -20.70 -13.49 -2.59
C GLY A 93 -19.39 -12.73 -2.33
N ALA A 94 -18.26 -13.45 -2.39
CA ALA A 94 -16.95 -12.84 -2.19
C ALA A 94 -16.62 -11.83 -3.30
N LEU A 95 -16.01 -10.71 -2.91
CA LEU A 95 -15.59 -9.62 -3.79
C LEU A 95 -14.08 -9.50 -3.68
N PHE A 96 -13.39 -9.69 -4.81
CA PHE A 96 -11.93 -9.58 -4.89
C PHE A 96 -11.52 -8.61 -5.98
N TYR A 97 -10.39 -7.95 -5.77
CA TYR A 97 -9.68 -7.15 -6.76
C TYR A 97 -8.22 -7.62 -6.84
N GLN A 98 -7.50 -7.20 -7.87
CA GLN A 98 -6.07 -7.46 -8.02
C GLN A 98 -5.34 -6.13 -8.20
N VAL A 99 -4.08 -6.10 -7.76
CA VAL A 99 -3.16 -5.01 -8.07
C VAL A 99 -2.03 -5.58 -8.93
N ASN A 100 -1.78 -4.96 -10.07
CA ASN A 100 -0.76 -5.38 -11.05
C ASN A 100 -0.89 -6.88 -11.43
N CYS A 101 -2.12 -7.38 -11.56
CA CYS A 101 -2.45 -8.79 -11.76
C CYS A 101 -1.82 -9.76 -10.75
N GLY A 102 -1.51 -9.29 -9.54
CA GLY A 102 -1.05 -10.11 -8.43
C GLY A 102 -2.17 -10.91 -7.75
N PRO A 103 -1.96 -11.35 -6.51
CA PRO A 103 -2.94 -12.14 -5.75
C PRO A 103 -4.31 -11.45 -5.60
N LEU A 104 -5.36 -12.27 -5.49
CA LEU A 104 -6.71 -11.79 -5.19
C LEU A 104 -6.75 -11.18 -3.78
N THR A 105 -7.20 -9.93 -3.71
CA THR A 105 -7.35 -9.17 -2.46
C THR A 105 -8.82 -8.88 -2.21
N THR A 106 -9.29 -9.08 -0.98
CA THR A 106 -10.70 -8.85 -0.60
C THR A 106 -11.05 -7.37 -0.66
N VAL A 107 -12.15 -7.04 -1.33
CA VAL A 107 -12.70 -5.66 -1.36
C VAL A 107 -13.03 -5.21 0.06
N GLY A 108 -12.75 -3.93 0.37
CA GLY A 108 -12.99 -3.35 1.70
C GLY A 108 -11.88 -3.59 2.72
N VAL A 109 -10.84 -4.35 2.37
CA VAL A 109 -9.67 -4.58 3.24
C VAL A 109 -8.48 -3.76 2.74
N PRO A 110 -7.73 -3.07 3.64
CA PRO A 110 -6.49 -2.40 3.29
C PRO A 110 -5.45 -3.35 2.67
N LEU A 111 -4.73 -2.86 1.65
CA LEU A 111 -3.61 -3.54 1.02
C LEU A 111 -2.41 -2.59 0.96
N CYS A 112 -1.29 -3.01 1.55
CA CYS A 112 -0.03 -2.25 1.48
C CYS A 112 0.56 -2.31 0.07
N LEU A 113 1.01 -1.16 -0.43
CA LEU A 113 1.61 -1.01 -1.75
C LEU A 113 2.96 -0.29 -1.60
N SER A 114 3.97 -0.77 -2.32
CA SER A 114 5.29 -0.17 -2.28
C SER A 114 5.43 0.94 -3.32
N GLY A 115 5.81 2.14 -2.87
CA GLY A 115 6.09 3.29 -3.72
C GLY A 115 4.84 3.99 -4.28
N VAL A 116 5.07 5.11 -4.99
CA VAL A 116 4.02 6.01 -5.48
C VAL A 116 3.17 5.42 -6.62
N GLY A 117 3.60 4.30 -7.20
CA GLY A 117 2.96 3.68 -8.37
C GLY A 117 3.65 4.06 -9.69
N PRO A 118 2.95 3.89 -10.83
CA PRO A 118 1.52 3.62 -10.92
C PRO A 118 1.15 2.18 -10.54
N HIS A 119 0.09 2.03 -9.76
CA HIS A 119 -0.49 0.76 -9.36
C HIS A 119 -1.75 0.49 -10.17
N VAL A 120 -1.80 -0.63 -10.89
CA VAL A 120 -2.95 -1.00 -11.73
C VAL A 120 -3.91 -1.85 -10.91
N VAL A 121 -4.99 -1.24 -10.42
CA VAL A 121 -6.05 -1.93 -9.67
C VAL A 121 -7.11 -2.41 -10.66
N THR A 122 -7.42 -3.71 -10.65
CA THR A 122 -8.44 -4.31 -11.50
C THR A 122 -9.51 -5.00 -10.67
N PHE A 123 -10.77 -4.75 -11.03
CA PHE A 123 -11.91 -5.43 -10.43
C PHE A 123 -12.73 -6.14 -11.51
N CYS A 124 -12.69 -7.47 -11.50
CA CYS A 124 -13.34 -8.34 -12.47
C CYS A 124 -14.33 -9.24 -11.75
N LYS A 125 -15.58 -9.30 -12.23
CA LYS A 125 -16.56 -10.28 -11.77
C LYS A 125 -17.69 -10.40 -12.81
N PRO A 126 -18.44 -11.51 -12.85
CA PRO A 126 -19.49 -11.68 -13.85
C PRO A 126 -20.58 -10.62 -13.75
N GLY A 127 -21.28 -10.41 -14.87
CA GLY A 127 -22.34 -9.42 -15.00
C GLY A 127 -21.82 -7.99 -15.24
N ASN A 128 -22.73 -7.07 -15.52
CA ASN A 128 -22.43 -5.72 -16.00
C ASN A 128 -23.11 -4.64 -15.14
N ASN A 129 -23.25 -4.90 -13.84
CA ASN A 129 -23.79 -3.95 -12.87
C ASN A 129 -23.09 -2.58 -13.02
N ASN A 130 -23.90 -1.53 -13.01
CA ASN A 130 -23.42 -0.16 -13.04
C ASN A 130 -23.17 0.28 -11.60
N ASN A 131 -21.91 0.57 -11.27
CA ASN A 131 -21.48 0.81 -9.88
C ASN A 131 -20.59 2.05 -9.79
N VAL A 132 -20.45 2.56 -8.57
CA VAL A 132 -19.41 3.54 -8.21
C VAL A 132 -18.38 2.86 -7.32
N TYR A 133 -17.11 3.12 -7.61
CA TYR A 133 -15.96 2.57 -6.90
C TYR A 133 -15.22 3.67 -6.17
N ALA A 134 -14.61 3.33 -5.03
CA ALA A 134 -13.74 4.23 -4.30
C ALA A 134 -12.36 3.62 -4.07
N ILE A 135 -11.33 4.47 -4.14
CA ILE A 135 -9.96 4.15 -3.71
C ILE A 135 -9.59 5.15 -2.64
N THR A 136 -9.39 4.63 -1.43
CA THR A 136 -8.94 5.39 -0.27
C THR A 136 -7.46 5.13 -0.06
N SER A 137 -6.64 6.17 -0.09
CA SER A 137 -5.23 6.12 0.30
C SER A 137 -5.12 6.09 1.83
N ILE A 138 -4.17 5.31 2.33
CA ILE A 138 -3.88 5.17 3.76
C ILE A 138 -2.46 5.67 4.00
N PRO A 139 -2.26 6.68 4.85
CA PRO A 139 -0.94 7.21 5.17
C PRO A 139 -0.02 6.14 5.77
N ALA A 140 1.27 6.31 5.55
CA ALA A 140 2.28 5.56 6.26
C ALA A 140 2.16 5.79 7.77
N PRO A 141 2.35 4.74 8.58
CA PRO A 141 2.35 4.91 10.01
C PRO A 141 3.55 5.76 10.45
N THR A 142 3.35 6.59 11.48
CA THR A 142 4.37 7.51 11.97
C THR A 142 4.75 7.21 13.41
N ALA A 143 6.06 7.16 13.66
CA ALA A 143 6.61 7.17 15.00
C ALA A 143 6.57 8.60 15.58
N PRO A 144 6.45 8.75 16.91
CA PRO A 144 6.53 10.06 17.54
C PRO A 144 7.89 10.72 17.33
N THR A 145 7.92 12.05 17.39
CA THR A 145 9.18 12.80 17.52
C THR A 145 9.77 12.64 18.92
N SER A 146 11.09 12.87 19.04
CA SER A 146 11.75 12.86 20.35
C SER A 146 11.18 13.94 21.26
N ILE A 147 11.02 13.59 22.54
CA ILE A 147 10.60 14.50 23.61
C ILE A 147 11.74 14.66 24.61
N ALA A 148 11.85 15.84 25.23
CA ALA A 148 12.72 16.06 26.37
C ALA A 148 11.88 16.05 27.65
N VAL A 149 12.33 15.31 28.66
CA VAL A 149 11.63 15.17 29.93
C VAL A 149 12.64 15.39 31.05
N ASN A 150 12.31 16.24 32.02
CA ASN A 150 13.12 16.45 33.22
C ASN A 150 12.79 15.40 34.29
N ASP A 151 13.65 15.31 35.30
CA ASP A 151 13.45 14.39 36.42
C ASP A 151 12.09 14.60 37.10
N GLY A 152 11.34 13.51 37.29
CA GLY A 152 10.00 13.51 37.86
C GLY A 152 8.91 14.12 36.96
N CYS A 153 9.24 14.61 35.76
CA CYS A 153 8.26 15.06 34.79
C CYS A 153 7.81 13.93 33.86
N THR A 154 6.63 14.13 33.28
CA THR A 154 6.06 13.22 32.30
C THR A 154 5.93 13.92 30.96
N GLY A 155 6.28 13.23 29.87
CA GLY A 155 6.02 13.66 28.50
C GLY A 155 5.25 12.58 27.74
N THR A 156 4.59 12.95 26.65
CA THR A 156 3.72 12.03 25.89
C THR A 156 4.34 11.67 24.55
N LEU A 157 4.39 10.37 24.26
CA LEU A 157 4.72 9.82 22.94
C LEU A 157 3.44 9.30 22.28
N THR A 158 3.21 9.68 21.02
CA THR A 158 2.05 9.26 20.23
C THR A 158 2.49 8.77 18.86
N ALA A 159 2.26 7.49 18.58
CA ALA A 159 2.34 6.92 17.25
C ALA A 159 1.01 7.07 16.51
N ALA A 160 1.03 7.09 15.18
CA ALA A 160 -0.17 7.12 14.36
C ALA A 160 -0.11 6.10 13.22
N GLY A 161 -1.28 5.72 12.70
CA GLY A 161 -1.39 4.82 11.54
C GLY A 161 -1.20 3.33 11.83
N PHE A 162 -0.96 2.93 13.10
CA PHE A 162 -0.91 1.53 13.52
C PHE A 162 -2.24 1.06 14.12
N GLN A 163 -2.50 -0.24 14.08
CA GLN A 163 -3.57 -0.85 14.88
C GLN A 163 -3.12 -0.90 16.35
N PRO A 164 -3.82 -0.27 17.30
CA PRO A 164 -3.34 -0.18 18.69
C PRO A 164 -2.99 -1.54 19.30
N ALA A 165 -3.83 -2.56 19.06
CA ALA A 165 -3.66 -3.91 19.59
C ALA A 165 -2.37 -4.62 19.12
N THR A 166 -1.77 -4.19 18.00
CA THR A 166 -0.53 -4.78 17.47
C THR A 166 0.72 -4.02 17.88
N VAL A 167 0.60 -2.82 18.46
CA VAL A 167 1.76 -2.00 18.83
C VAL A 167 2.40 -2.49 20.11
N THR A 168 3.72 -2.65 20.08
CA THR A 168 4.56 -2.96 21.24
C THR A 168 5.73 -1.97 21.29
N TRP A 169 5.75 -1.15 22.32
CA TRP A 169 6.85 -0.24 22.60
C TRP A 169 7.98 -0.99 23.30
N ASN A 170 9.19 -0.89 22.76
CA ASN A 170 10.35 -1.49 23.38
C ASN A 170 11.55 -0.54 23.32
N SER A 171 12.16 -0.29 24.48
CA SER A 171 13.43 0.44 24.55
C SER A 171 14.52 -0.38 23.87
N ILE A 172 15.36 0.28 23.09
CA ILE A 172 16.47 -0.35 22.35
C ILE A 172 17.83 0.26 22.69
N SER A 173 17.81 1.44 23.33
CA SER A 173 19.02 2.14 23.75
C SER A 173 18.69 3.16 24.83
N PRO A 174 19.60 3.44 25.78
CA PRO A 174 20.84 2.70 26.02
C PRO A 174 20.56 1.33 26.65
N GLY A 175 21.61 0.56 26.93
CA GLY A 175 21.47 -0.69 27.67
C GLY A 175 20.82 -1.83 26.88
N LEU A 176 20.19 -2.76 27.59
CA LEU A 176 19.57 -3.94 26.99
C LEU A 176 18.17 -3.61 26.43
N PRO A 177 17.73 -4.31 25.36
CA PRO A 177 16.37 -4.18 24.87
C PRO A 177 15.35 -4.41 25.98
N GLY A 178 14.41 -3.48 26.13
CA GLY A 178 13.36 -3.51 27.14
C GLY A 178 13.73 -2.97 28.51
N GLN A 179 15.01 -2.63 28.76
CA GLN A 179 15.51 -2.19 30.06
C GLN A 179 14.75 -0.98 30.63
N TYR A 180 14.24 -0.09 29.76
CA TYR A 180 13.56 1.14 30.17
C TYR A 180 12.05 1.14 29.88
N ASN A 181 11.44 -0.02 29.59
CA ASN A 181 10.00 -0.08 29.31
C ASN A 181 9.14 0.30 30.53
N ASN A 182 9.69 0.20 31.73
CA ASN A 182 9.06 0.64 32.97
C ASN A 182 8.87 2.17 33.07
N TYR A 183 9.48 2.95 32.18
CA TYR A 183 9.24 4.40 32.10
C TYR A 183 7.96 4.73 31.34
N LEU A 184 7.40 3.76 30.61
CA LEU A 184 6.18 3.91 29.82
C LEU A 184 4.95 3.59 30.67
N SER A 185 3.92 4.44 30.60
CA SER A 185 2.61 4.14 31.21
C SER A 185 1.88 2.98 30.52
N CYS A 186 2.25 2.71 29.28
CA CYS A 186 1.74 1.59 28.48
C CYS A 186 2.81 1.14 27.47
N ALA A 187 3.12 -0.16 27.46
CA ALA A 187 4.14 -0.74 26.59
C ALA A 187 3.56 -1.60 25.46
N SER A 188 2.27 -1.94 25.50
CA SER A 188 1.64 -2.79 24.47
C SER A 188 0.15 -2.47 24.33
N GLY A 189 -0.40 -2.55 23.13
CA GLY A 189 -1.83 -2.35 22.90
C GLY A 189 -2.27 -0.88 22.85
N CYS A 190 -1.31 0.06 22.72
CA CYS A 190 -1.55 1.50 22.82
C CYS A 190 -0.67 2.29 21.84
N LEU A 191 -1.29 3.30 21.21
CA LEU A 191 -0.59 4.25 20.34
C LEU A 191 -0.01 5.43 21.12
N THR A 192 -0.60 5.73 22.26
CA THR A 192 -0.16 6.82 23.13
C THR A 192 0.35 6.25 24.45
N THR A 193 1.51 6.71 24.87
CA THR A 193 2.12 6.33 26.14
C THR A 193 2.81 7.53 26.77
N ASN A 194 2.73 7.63 28.08
CA ASN A 194 3.41 8.65 28.86
C ASN A 194 4.77 8.10 29.30
N VAL A 195 5.81 8.89 29.10
CA VAL A 195 7.18 8.61 29.56
C VAL A 195 7.43 9.43 30.81
N THR A 196 7.71 8.76 31.93
CA THR A 196 8.09 9.43 33.18
C THR A 196 9.54 9.09 33.51
N ALA A 197 10.40 10.10 33.53
CA ALA A 197 11.79 9.93 33.92
C ALA A 197 11.88 9.56 35.41
N GLN A 198 12.70 8.57 35.74
CA GLN A 198 12.94 8.10 37.10
C GLN A 198 14.37 8.45 37.53
N PRO A 199 14.67 8.47 38.85
CA PRO A 199 16.02 8.69 39.34
C PRO A 199 17.03 7.73 38.70
N GLY A 200 18.16 8.26 38.22
CA GLY A 200 19.18 7.49 37.49
C GLY A 200 18.90 7.30 36.00
N TYR A 201 17.99 8.10 35.42
CA TYR A 201 17.71 8.06 33.99
C TYR A 201 18.95 8.40 33.13
N PRO A 202 19.12 7.73 31.98
CA PRO A 202 20.19 8.05 31.04
C PRO A 202 19.89 9.36 30.27
N THR A 203 20.90 9.91 29.59
CA THR A 203 20.78 11.16 28.81
C THR A 203 19.75 11.10 27.68
N SER A 204 19.43 9.90 27.20
CA SER A 204 18.41 9.65 26.17
C SER A 204 17.91 8.22 26.30
N VAL A 205 16.66 7.95 25.93
CA VAL A 205 16.15 6.59 25.71
C VAL A 205 15.50 6.55 24.33
N THR A 206 15.83 5.55 23.52
CA THR A 206 15.24 5.29 22.21
C THR A 206 14.30 4.11 22.29
N TYR A 207 13.10 4.27 21.77
CA TYR A 207 12.08 3.22 21.67
C TYR A 207 11.86 2.86 20.20
N GLN A 208 11.55 1.58 19.96
CA GLN A 208 11.00 1.08 18.70
C GLN A 208 9.55 0.65 18.90
N ILE A 209 8.77 0.69 17.82
CA ILE A 209 7.38 0.22 17.72
C ILE A 209 7.18 -0.64 16.48
#